data_AF-A0A523VJ55-F1
#
_entry.id   AF-A0A523VJ55-F1
#
_cell.length_a   1.000
_cell.length_b   1.000
_cell.length_c   1.000
_cell.angle_alpha   90.00
_cell.angle_beta   90.00
_cell.angle_gamma   90.00
#
_symmetry.space_group_name_H-M   'P 1'
#
loop_
_entity.id
_entity.type
_entity.pdbx_description
1 polymer ?
#
loop_
_entity_poly.entity_id
_entity_poly.type
_entity_poly.pdbx_seq_one_letter_code
_entity_poly.pdbx_strand_id
1 'polypeptide(L)'
;MKILDDVIATLGEDAPVREVRVSPFWTAVVSRGCGLASTVGPGNHKHGATFVEEAGRLAGRSALELTGLAHSDSTLEAGIGLAAINSLLDVDEARCVELNAGELLVERGRGK
;
A
#
# COMPACT_ATOMS: atom_id res chain seq x y z
N MET A 1 -7.44 -11.58 -4.20
CA MET A 1 -7.11 -12.37 -2.98
C MET A 1 -8.15 -11.98 -1.97
N LYS A 2 -9.01 -12.89 -1.48
CA LYS A 2 -10.26 -12.47 -0.80
C LYS A 2 -10.04 -11.38 0.28
N ILE A 3 -8.98 -11.48 1.08
CA ILE A 3 -8.68 -10.47 2.10
C ILE A 3 -8.37 -9.07 1.54
N LEU A 4 -7.66 -8.97 0.40
CA LEU A 4 -7.41 -7.68 -0.26
C LEU A 4 -8.70 -7.12 -0.86
N ASP A 5 -9.50 -7.98 -1.47
CA ASP A 5 -10.79 -7.60 -2.03
C ASP A 5 -11.74 -7.07 -0.94
N ASP A 6 -11.79 -7.78 0.20
CA ASP A 6 -12.56 -7.39 1.38
C ASP A 6 -12.07 -6.04 1.96
N VAL A 7 -10.74 -5.80 2.01
CA VAL A 7 -10.17 -4.51 2.45
C VAL A 7 -10.49 -3.37 1.48
N ILE A 8 -10.33 -3.59 0.17
CA ILE A 8 -10.64 -2.57 -0.84
C ILE A 8 -12.13 -2.20 -0.77
N ALA A 9 -13.02 -3.16 -0.51
CA ALA A 9 -14.45 -2.94 -0.38
C ALA A 9 -14.85 -2.10 0.84
N THR A 10 -13.98 -1.91 1.85
CA THR A 10 -14.24 -1.03 2.99
C THR A 10 -13.73 0.40 2.79
N LEU A 11 -13.02 0.68 1.69
CA LEU A 11 -12.50 2.01 1.41
C LEU A 11 -13.65 2.99 1.15
N GLY A 12 -13.46 4.22 1.63
CA GLY A 12 -14.44 5.30 1.50
C GLY A 12 -14.39 5.98 0.14
N GLU A 13 -14.57 7.30 0.13
CA GLU A 13 -14.54 8.09 -1.10
C GLU A 13 -13.16 8.05 -1.78
N ASP A 14 -13.19 8.02 -3.11
CA ASP A 14 -12.00 8.10 -3.94
C ASP A 14 -11.35 9.49 -3.88
N ALA A 15 -10.07 9.56 -4.24
CA ALA A 15 -9.32 10.80 -4.35
C ALA A 15 -8.28 10.72 -5.48
N PRO A 16 -7.99 11.84 -6.18
CA PRO A 16 -6.95 11.84 -7.19
C PRO A 16 -5.57 11.63 -6.56
N VAL A 17 -4.75 10.81 -7.21
CA VAL A 17 -3.35 10.59 -6.85
C VAL A 17 -2.56 11.85 -7.19
N ARG A 18 -1.93 12.45 -6.20
CA ARG A 18 -1.05 13.61 -6.35
C ARG A 18 0.36 13.18 -6.70
N GLU A 19 0.88 12.15 -6.02
CA GLU A 19 2.24 11.65 -6.24
C GLU A 19 2.34 10.15 -6.02
N VAL A 20 3.25 9.51 -6.78
CA VAL A 20 3.70 8.14 -6.54
C VAL A 20 5.23 8.15 -6.46
N ARG A 21 5.78 7.59 -5.38
CA ARG A 21 7.24 7.49 -5.17
C ARG A 21 7.59 6.04 -4.88
N VAL A 22 8.34 5.39 -5.77
CA VAL A 22 8.89 4.06 -5.53
C VAL A 22 10.35 4.21 -5.12
N SER A 23 10.64 4.04 -3.84
CA SER A 23 12.01 4.13 -3.27
C SER A 23 12.51 2.73 -2.88
N PRO A 24 13.81 2.55 -2.57
CA PRO A 24 14.38 1.23 -2.28
C PRO A 24 13.69 0.44 -1.17
N PHE A 25 13.13 1.14 -0.16
CA PHE A 25 12.50 0.50 1.00
C PHE A 25 11.01 0.80 1.15
N TRP A 26 10.57 1.94 0.61
CA TRP A 26 9.19 2.42 0.76
C TRP A 26 8.63 2.88 -0.58
N THR A 27 7.42 2.43 -0.85
CA THR A 27 6.56 2.95 -1.91
C THR A 27 5.52 3.84 -1.26
N ALA A 28 5.38 5.06 -1.75
CA ALA A 28 4.43 6.04 -1.27
C ALA A 28 3.43 6.43 -2.36
N VAL A 29 2.15 6.52 -1.99
CA VAL A 29 1.08 7.09 -2.81
C VAL A 29 0.43 8.19 -2.01
N VAL A 30 0.42 9.39 -2.57
CA VAL A 30 -0.20 10.57 -1.96
C VAL A 30 -1.52 10.81 -2.67
N SER A 31 -2.65 10.66 -1.97
CA SER A 31 -4.00 10.93 -2.48
C SER A 31 -4.78 11.76 -1.44
N ARG A 32 -5.81 11.20 -0.80
CA ARG A 32 -6.50 11.73 0.39
C ARG A 32 -5.50 11.86 1.54
N GLY A 33 -4.84 10.76 1.89
CA GLY A 33 -3.70 10.72 2.81
C GLY A 33 -2.37 10.48 2.09
N CYS A 34 -1.38 10.00 2.85
CA CYS A 34 -0.12 9.48 2.34
C CYS A 34 0.01 8.02 2.78
N GLY A 35 -0.23 7.10 1.85
CA GLY A 35 -0.12 5.68 2.10
C GLY A 35 1.28 5.18 1.80
N LEU A 36 1.79 4.33 2.67
CA LEU A 36 3.10 3.70 2.53
C LEU A 36 2.96 2.19 2.42
N ALA A 37 3.80 1.56 1.61
CA ALA A 37 4.00 0.12 1.57
C ALA A 37 5.50 -0.18 1.48
N SER A 38 5.94 -1.30 2.05
CA SER A 38 7.32 -1.74 1.87
C SER A 38 7.59 -2.07 0.41
N THR A 39 8.67 -1.53 -0.15
CA THR A 39 9.05 -1.85 -1.53
C THR A 39 9.67 -3.23 -1.60
N VAL A 40 9.04 -4.11 -2.37
CA VAL A 40 9.63 -5.40 -2.74
C VAL A 40 10.25 -5.25 -4.12
N GLY A 41 11.59 -5.31 -4.16
CA GLY A 41 12.35 -5.12 -5.41
C GLY A 41 11.92 -6.07 -6.52
N PRO A 42 12.05 -5.66 -7.79
CA PRO A 42 11.60 -6.44 -8.94
C PRO A 42 12.54 -7.61 -9.23
N GLY A 43 12.48 -8.65 -8.40
CA GLY A 43 13.20 -9.94 -8.51
C GLY A 43 14.42 -9.96 -9.46
N ASN A 44 14.38 -10.85 -10.46
CA ASN A 44 15.43 -10.91 -11.50
C ASN A 44 15.21 -9.81 -12.55
N HIS A 45 16.11 -8.83 -12.57
CA HIS A 45 16.11 -7.79 -13.58
C HIS A 45 16.50 -8.35 -14.96
N LYS A 46 15.61 -8.21 -15.95
CA LYS A 46 15.95 -8.38 -17.38
C LYS A 46 16.08 -6.99 -18.00
N HIS A 47 17.14 -6.79 -18.77
CA HIS A 47 17.32 -5.53 -19.50
C HIS A 47 16.08 -5.26 -20.38
N GLY A 48 15.51 -4.05 -20.25
CA GLY A 48 14.32 -3.64 -21.00
C GLY A 48 12.98 -4.11 -20.42
N ALA A 49 12.97 -4.75 -19.24
CA ALA A 49 11.73 -5.10 -18.56
C ALA A 49 10.97 -3.83 -18.11
N THR A 50 9.65 -3.86 -18.30
CA THR A 50 8.73 -2.87 -17.76
C THR A 50 8.13 -3.45 -16.47
N PHE A 51 8.35 -2.77 -15.34
CA PHE A 51 7.87 -3.22 -14.04
C PHE A 51 6.63 -2.48 -13.55
N VAL A 52 6.35 -1.31 -14.13
CA VAL A 52 5.14 -0.53 -13.89
C VAL A 52 4.69 -0.02 -15.25
N GLU A 53 3.56 -0.50 -15.76
CA GLU A 53 3.13 -0.26 -17.14
C GLU A 53 2.97 1.24 -17.41
N GLU A 54 2.31 1.96 -16.50
CA GLU A 54 2.01 3.38 -16.62
C GLU A 54 2.98 4.26 -15.81
N ALA A 55 4.25 3.85 -15.71
CA ALA A 55 5.27 4.63 -15.03
C ALA A 55 5.35 6.08 -15.56
N GLY A 56 5.29 7.05 -14.64
CA GLY A 56 5.27 8.48 -14.99
C GLY A 56 3.89 9.04 -15.34
N ARG A 57 2.83 8.20 -15.39
CA ARG A 57 1.45 8.61 -15.73
C ARG A 57 0.42 8.33 -14.62
N LEU A 58 0.88 7.87 -13.46
CA LEU A 58 -0.01 7.51 -12.35
C LEU A 58 -0.56 8.74 -11.58
N ALA A 59 0.13 9.87 -11.62
CA ALA A 59 -0.37 11.11 -11.03
C ALA A 59 -1.59 11.62 -11.80
N GLY A 60 -2.61 12.09 -11.08
CA GLY A 60 -3.90 12.53 -11.61
C GLY A 60 -4.95 11.42 -11.76
N ARG A 61 -4.56 10.15 -11.64
CA ARG A 61 -5.50 9.02 -11.68
C ARG A 61 -6.27 8.84 -10.37
N SER A 62 -7.37 8.09 -10.44
CA SER A 62 -8.12 7.64 -9.27
C SER A 62 -7.24 6.76 -8.37
N ALA A 63 -7.18 7.09 -7.07
CA ALA A 63 -6.48 6.24 -6.11
C ALA A 63 -7.18 4.89 -5.95
N LEU A 64 -8.52 4.85 -6.05
CA LEU A 64 -9.31 3.62 -6.02
C LEU A 64 -9.00 2.72 -7.22
N GLU A 65 -8.79 3.27 -8.41
CA GLU A 65 -8.31 2.47 -9.54
C GLU A 65 -6.90 1.90 -9.28
N LEU A 66 -6.02 2.67 -8.65
CA LEU A 66 -4.65 2.23 -8.36
C LEU A 66 -4.62 1.11 -7.31
N THR A 67 -5.62 0.97 -6.44
CA THR A 67 -5.68 -0.18 -5.50
C THR A 67 -5.75 -1.52 -6.23
N GLY A 68 -6.26 -1.54 -7.47
CA GLY A 68 -6.26 -2.72 -8.33
C GLY A 68 -4.86 -3.26 -8.61
N LEU A 69 -3.84 -2.40 -8.60
CA LEU A 69 -2.44 -2.81 -8.79
C LEU A 69 -1.94 -3.74 -7.67
N ALA A 70 -2.61 -3.78 -6.51
CA ALA A 70 -2.28 -4.70 -5.42
C ALA A 70 -2.39 -6.19 -5.82
N HIS A 71 -3.08 -6.47 -6.94
CA HIS A 71 -3.23 -7.80 -7.52
C HIS A 71 -2.23 -8.09 -8.66
N SER A 72 -1.37 -7.14 -9.02
CA SER A 72 -0.39 -7.34 -10.09
C SER A 72 0.67 -8.38 -9.71
N ASP A 73 1.11 -9.16 -10.69
CA ASP A 73 2.27 -10.05 -10.57
C ASP A 73 3.59 -9.27 -10.46
N SER A 74 3.62 -7.99 -10.87
CA SER A 74 4.75 -7.11 -10.62
C SER A 74 4.75 -6.64 -9.17
N THR A 75 5.82 -6.95 -8.44
CA THR A 75 5.96 -6.55 -7.03
C THR A 75 5.98 -5.04 -6.84
N LEU A 76 6.44 -4.28 -7.84
CA LEU A 76 6.43 -2.82 -7.78
C LEU A 76 5.00 -2.25 -7.96
N GLU A 77 4.21 -2.82 -8.87
CA GLU A 77 2.80 -2.45 -9.01
C GLU A 77 2.00 -2.87 -7.78
N ALA A 78 2.23 -4.09 -7.26
CA ALA A 78 1.62 -4.55 -6.03
C ALA A 78 1.92 -3.61 -4.85
N GLY A 79 3.17 -3.14 -4.73
CA GLY A 79 3.58 -2.14 -3.74
C GLY A 79 2.86 -0.79 -3.93
N ILE A 80 2.69 -0.32 -5.16
CA ILE A 80 1.93 0.90 -5.47
C ILE A 80 0.46 0.72 -5.07
N GLY A 81 -0.16 -0.41 -5.39
CA GLY A 81 -1.55 -0.68 -5.04
C GLY A 81 -1.78 -0.75 -3.53
N LEU A 82 -0.87 -1.39 -2.78
CA LEU A 82 -0.91 -1.40 -1.32
C LEU A 82 -0.75 0.01 -0.72
N ALA A 83 0.16 0.81 -1.26
CA ALA A 83 0.31 2.20 -0.85
C ALA A 83 -0.94 3.03 -1.20
N ALA A 84 -1.60 2.76 -2.33
CA ALA A 84 -2.86 3.41 -2.71
C ALA A 84 -3.98 3.07 -1.74
N ILE A 85 -4.13 1.79 -1.37
CA ILE A 85 -5.06 1.34 -0.31
C ILE A 85 -4.80 2.14 0.97
N ASN A 86 -3.55 2.16 1.44
CA ASN A 86 -3.17 2.86 2.66
C ASN A 86 -3.39 4.39 2.58
N SER A 87 -3.36 4.97 1.38
CA SER A 87 -3.62 6.40 1.17
C SER A 87 -5.11 6.77 1.26
N LEU A 88 -5.98 5.77 1.06
CA LEU A 88 -7.44 5.87 1.11
C LEU A 88 -8.03 5.30 2.40
N LEU A 89 -7.25 4.70 3.30
CA LEU A 89 -7.74 4.22 4.58
C LEU A 89 -8.04 5.40 5.51
N ASP A 90 -9.21 5.34 6.18
CA ASP A 90 -9.56 6.26 7.26
C ASP A 90 -9.32 5.57 8.59
N VAL A 91 -8.46 6.14 9.42
CA VAL A 91 -8.10 5.58 10.72
C VAL A 91 -8.76 6.43 11.80
N ASP A 92 -9.72 5.82 12.50
CA ASP A 92 -10.30 6.41 13.71
C ASP A 92 -9.31 6.27 14.87
N GLU A 93 -8.45 7.28 15.03
CA GLU A 93 -7.44 7.31 16.08
C GLU A 93 -8.05 7.27 17.50
N ALA A 94 -9.33 7.64 17.68
CA ALA A 94 -9.98 7.51 18.98
C ALA A 94 -10.20 6.06 19.41
N ARG A 95 -10.12 5.11 18.45
CA ARG A 95 -10.15 3.66 18.70
C ARG A 95 -8.75 3.05 18.78
N CYS A 96 -7.70 3.83 18.54
CA CYS A 96 -6.33 3.39 18.63
C CYS A 96 -5.81 3.53 20.07
N VAL A 97 -4.90 2.63 20.45
CA VAL A 97 -4.16 2.72 21.70
C VAL A 97 -2.68 2.71 21.38
N GLU A 98 -1.91 3.56 22.04
CA GLU A 98 -0.46 3.56 21.93
C GLU A 98 0.09 2.36 22.71
N LEU A 99 0.75 1.45 22.00
CA LEU A 99 1.26 0.21 22.58
C LEU A 99 2.43 -0.33 21.75
N ASN A 100 3.49 -0.79 22.43
CA ASN A 100 4.59 -1.47 21.77
C ASN A 100 4.21 -2.91 21.41
N ALA A 101 4.36 -3.29 20.15
CA ALA A 101 4.03 -4.64 19.69
C ALA A 101 4.86 -5.73 20.39
N GLY A 102 6.13 -5.49 20.70
CA GLY A 102 7.00 -6.42 21.41
C GLY A 102 6.55 -6.65 22.86
N GLU A 103 6.20 -5.59 23.57
CA GLU A 103 5.67 -5.69 24.94
C GLU A 103 4.35 -6.46 24.97
N LEU A 104 3.45 -6.20 24.03
CA LEU A 104 2.19 -6.94 23.88
C LEU A 104 2.44 -8.43 23.64
N LEU A 105 3.40 -8.78 22.78
CA LEU A 105 3.75 -10.18 22.53
C LEU A 105 4.30 -10.86 23.79
N VAL A 106 5.17 -10.19 24.55
CA VAL A 106 5.70 -10.71 25.82
C VAL A 106 4.58 -10.94 26.82
N GLU A 107 3.63 -10.00 26.97
CA GLU A 107 2.49 -10.14 27.86
C GLU A 107 1.61 -11.34 27.47
N ARG A 108 1.24 -11.45 26.18
CA ARG A 108 0.37 -12.50 25.65
C ARG A 108 1.02 -13.88 25.62
N GLY A 109 2.36 -13.93 25.58
CA GLY A 109 3.15 -15.15 25.59
C GLY A 109 3.40 -15.73 26.98
N ARG A 110 3.05 -15.04 28.06
CA ARG A 110 3.25 -15.56 29.43
C ARG A 110 2.52 -16.89 29.62
N GLY A 111 3.28 -17.93 29.98
CA GLY A 111 2.76 -19.27 30.25
C GLY A 111 2.40 -20.10 29.02
N LYS A 112 2.87 -19.71 27.82
CA LYS A 112 2.82 -20.53 26.61
C LYS A 112 4.17 -21.16 26.28
#